data_AF-A0A1H0T936-F1
#
_entry.id   AF-A0A1H0T936-F1
#
_cell.length_a   1.000
_cell.length_b   1.000
_cell.length_c   1.000
_cell.angle_alpha   90.00
_cell.angle_beta   90.00
_cell.angle_gamma   90.00
#
_symmetry.space_group_name_H-M   'P 1'
#
loop_
_entity.id
_entity.type
_entity.pdbx_description
1 polymer ?
#
loop_
_entity_poly.entity_id
_entity_poly.type
_entity_poly.pdbx_seq_one_letter_code
_entity_poly.pdbx_strand_id
1 'polypeptide(L)'
;MTTALDPDETISYLLNCEDLAVGSRIGGTVIVPRLPRADAPKLAFSDPRWPLPAPVIARGEFYGNDWADDPAIGMWAEAARADQDAARVAEEAAAGRGVVAIVATHKRVAVGFPAKFLGERSGKTWDPGDPVHLQYSVPAARVAGIAPVMLGRSIPAPTFDRVAFTDGSLLFVRKDPYERGAMLAKELNRR
;
A
#
# COMPACT_ATOMS: atom_id res chain seq x y z
N MET A 1 -7.94 7.03 15.32
CA MET A 1 -9.37 7.18 14.96
C MET A 1 -9.64 6.21 13.83
N THR A 2 -10.56 5.26 14.01
CA THR A 2 -11.00 4.35 12.95
C THR A 2 -12.00 5.08 12.06
N THR A 3 -11.88 4.99 10.74
CA THR A 3 -12.87 5.58 9.82
C THR A 3 -13.35 4.51 8.87
N ALA A 4 -14.66 4.28 8.82
CA ALA A 4 -15.28 3.47 7.78
C ALA A 4 -15.42 4.32 6.50
N LEU A 5 -15.77 3.68 5.38
CA LEU A 5 -16.27 4.42 4.21
C LEU A 5 -17.61 5.09 4.56
N ASP A 6 -17.83 6.29 4.03
CA ASP A 6 -19.13 6.95 4.21
C ASP A 6 -20.20 6.19 3.40
N PRO A 7 -21.49 6.20 3.82
CA PRO A 7 -22.55 5.50 3.09
C PRO A 7 -22.73 5.95 1.63
N ASP A 8 -22.33 7.17 1.28
CA ASP A 8 -22.38 7.72 -0.08
C ASP A 8 -21.05 7.54 -0.84
N GLU A 9 -20.02 6.97 -0.21
CA GLU A 9 -18.69 6.83 -0.79
C GLU A 9 -18.55 5.55 -1.62
N THR A 10 -18.48 5.69 -2.95
CA THR A 10 -18.23 4.56 -3.86
C THR A 10 -16.74 4.34 -4.08
N ILE A 11 -16.30 3.08 -4.01
CA ILE A 11 -14.95 2.67 -4.36
C ILE A 11 -14.80 2.69 -5.88
N SER A 12 -14.00 3.64 -6.37
CA SER A 12 -13.61 3.71 -7.78
C SER A 12 -12.42 2.82 -8.09
N TYR A 13 -11.57 2.54 -7.11
CA TYR A 13 -10.33 1.79 -7.31
C TYR A 13 -9.91 1.07 -6.03
N LEU A 14 -9.41 -0.16 -6.17
CA LEU A 14 -8.86 -0.93 -5.07
C LEU A 14 -7.55 -1.60 -5.52
N LEU A 15 -6.50 -1.35 -4.76
CA LEU A 15 -5.19 -1.95 -4.96
C LEU A 15 -4.83 -2.76 -3.73
N ASN A 16 -4.67 -4.06 -3.90
CA ASN A 16 -4.28 -4.94 -2.80
C ASN A 16 -2.80 -5.25 -2.91
N CYS A 17 -2.14 -5.15 -1.77
CA CYS A 17 -0.77 -5.56 -1.56
C CYS A 17 -0.81 -6.63 -0.47
N GLU A 18 -0.87 -7.89 -0.90
CA GLU A 18 -0.86 -9.07 -0.02
C GLU A 18 0.53 -9.72 -0.02
N ASP A 19 1.02 -10.07 1.17
CA ASP A 19 2.28 -10.77 1.42
C ASP A 19 3.50 -10.11 0.74
N LEU A 20 3.49 -8.77 0.63
CA LEU A 20 4.59 -8.00 0.05
C LEU A 20 5.02 -6.85 0.98
N ALA A 21 6.30 -6.52 0.92
CA ALA A 21 6.92 -5.46 1.71
C ALA A 21 6.59 -4.07 1.15
N VAL A 22 6.54 -3.10 2.07
CA VAL A 22 6.50 -1.67 1.76
C VAL A 22 7.92 -1.14 1.81
N GLY A 23 8.35 -0.42 0.78
CA GLY A 23 9.60 0.31 0.74
C GLY A 23 9.37 1.81 0.59
N SER A 24 10.44 2.60 0.70
CA SER A 24 10.38 4.03 0.47
C SER A 24 11.75 4.64 0.28
N ARG A 25 11.80 5.77 -0.44
CA ARG A 25 12.89 6.73 -0.42
C ARG A 25 12.34 8.08 0.06
N ILE A 26 12.77 8.54 1.23
CA ILE A 26 12.31 9.78 1.85
C ILE A 26 13.53 10.66 2.15
N GLY A 27 13.58 11.86 1.57
CA GLY A 27 14.70 12.78 1.78
C GLY A 27 16.05 12.18 1.35
N GLY A 28 16.04 11.27 0.36
CA GLY A 28 17.22 10.53 -0.10
C GLY A 28 17.53 9.26 0.70
N THR A 29 16.89 9.02 1.84
CA THR A 29 17.10 7.81 2.64
C THR A 29 16.17 6.69 2.18
N VAL A 30 16.74 5.52 1.86
CA VAL A 30 15.99 4.31 1.53
C VAL A 30 15.68 3.52 2.81
N ILE A 31 14.42 3.10 2.96
CA ILE A 31 13.96 2.23 4.05
C ILE A 31 13.14 1.10 3.42
N VAL A 32 13.65 -0.13 3.48
CA VAL A 32 12.98 -1.32 2.94
C VAL A 32 13.54 -2.61 3.60
N PRO A 33 12.68 -3.51 4.13
CA PRO A 33 11.26 -3.32 4.34
C PRO A 33 11.04 -2.22 5.40
N ARG A 34 9.97 -1.44 5.22
CA ARG A 34 9.49 -0.52 6.24
C ARG A 34 8.76 -1.33 7.31
N LEU A 35 9.22 -1.22 8.55
CA LEU A 35 8.59 -1.85 9.69
C LEU A 35 7.51 -0.95 10.30
N PRO A 36 6.45 -1.52 10.89
CA PRO A 36 5.48 -0.75 11.67
C PRO A 36 6.16 0.08 12.76
N ARG A 37 5.63 1.27 13.03
CA ARG A 37 6.01 2.05 14.22
C ARG A 37 5.63 1.28 15.50
N ALA A 38 6.33 1.56 16.59
CA ALA A 38 6.08 0.90 17.88
C ALA A 38 4.65 1.14 18.42
N ASP A 39 4.04 2.27 18.06
CA ASP A 39 2.68 2.67 18.44
C ASP A 39 1.62 2.31 17.39
N ALA A 40 1.97 1.62 16.31
CA ALA A 40 1.02 1.16 15.32
C ALA A 40 0.02 0.15 15.93
N PRO A 41 -1.21 0.03 15.38
CA PRO A 41 -2.16 -0.96 15.84
C PRO A 41 -1.58 -2.37 15.84
N LYS A 42 -1.83 -3.12 16.91
CA LYS A 42 -1.45 -4.53 16.99
C LYS A 42 -2.40 -5.36 16.12
N LEU A 43 -1.83 -6.02 15.13
CA LEU A 43 -2.56 -6.95 14.25
C LEU A 43 -2.26 -8.39 14.66
N ALA A 44 -3.30 -9.24 14.68
CA ALA A 44 -3.18 -10.68 14.96
C ALA A 44 -2.62 -11.47 13.76
N PHE A 45 -1.40 -11.15 13.36
CA PHE A 45 -0.61 -11.96 12.45
C PHE A 45 0.50 -12.67 13.23
N SER A 46 0.66 -13.98 12.99
CA SER A 46 1.97 -14.62 13.13
C SER A 46 2.88 -14.02 12.06
N ASP A 47 4.13 -13.70 12.40
CA ASP A 47 5.27 -13.20 11.61
C ASP A 47 5.02 -12.65 10.18
N PRO A 48 5.71 -11.56 9.76
CA PRO A 48 5.55 -11.04 8.41
C PRO A 48 5.69 -12.13 7.35
N ARG A 49 4.68 -12.25 6.47
CA ARG A 49 4.58 -13.32 5.47
C ARG A 49 5.27 -12.99 4.15
N TRP A 50 5.78 -11.78 4.01
CA TRP A 50 6.48 -11.37 2.79
C TRP A 50 7.86 -12.05 2.71
N PRO A 51 8.32 -12.41 1.49
CA PRO A 51 9.72 -12.72 1.29
C PRO A 51 10.57 -11.51 1.67
N LEU A 52 11.75 -11.74 2.24
CA LEU A 52 12.68 -10.64 2.51
C LEU A 52 13.12 -10.02 1.18
N PRO A 53 13.10 -8.68 1.04
CA PRO A 53 13.72 -8.02 -0.10
C PRO A 53 15.16 -8.47 -0.30
N ALA A 54 15.59 -8.53 -1.55
CA ALA A 54 16.96 -8.88 -1.91
C ALA A 54 17.94 -7.96 -1.17
N PRO A 55 19.10 -8.48 -0.71
CA PRO A 55 20.01 -7.70 0.14
C PRO A 55 20.46 -6.37 -0.47
N VAL A 56 20.64 -6.33 -1.80
CA VAL A 56 20.98 -5.09 -2.55
C VAL A 56 19.86 -4.04 -2.46
N ILE A 57 18.59 -4.48 -2.47
CA ILE A 57 17.43 -3.61 -2.30
C ILE A 57 17.31 -3.17 -0.85
N ALA A 58 17.42 -4.10 0.10
CA ALA A 58 17.37 -3.82 1.54
C ALA A 58 18.42 -2.80 2.01
N ARG A 59 19.60 -2.78 1.38
CA ARG A 59 20.68 -1.81 1.66
C ARG A 59 20.58 -0.51 0.87
N GLY A 60 19.63 -0.38 -0.05
CA GLY A 60 19.50 0.81 -0.90
C GLY A 60 20.58 0.92 -1.99
N GLU A 61 21.27 -0.18 -2.31
CA GLU A 61 22.41 -0.25 -3.24
C GLU A 61 21.96 -0.49 -4.69
N PHE A 62 20.92 0.21 -5.13
CA PHE A 62 20.31 0.02 -6.45
C PHE A 62 20.17 1.35 -7.19
N TYR A 63 20.06 1.31 -8.52
CA TYR A 63 19.96 2.52 -9.33
C TYR A 63 18.50 2.86 -9.63
N GLY A 64 18.14 4.16 -9.56
CA GLY A 64 16.82 4.63 -9.97
C GLY A 64 15.65 3.87 -9.31
N ASN A 65 14.95 3.08 -10.12
CA ASN A 65 13.77 2.30 -9.76
C ASN A 65 13.98 0.77 -9.84
N ASP A 66 15.23 0.30 -9.80
CA ASP A 66 15.58 -1.14 -9.85
C ASP A 66 14.93 -1.94 -8.70
N TRP A 67 14.56 -1.29 -7.59
CA TRP A 67 13.75 -1.89 -6.52
C TRP A 67 12.44 -2.50 -7.03
N ALA A 68 11.90 -2.00 -8.13
CA ALA A 68 10.65 -2.47 -8.70
C ALA A 68 10.76 -3.87 -9.29
N ASP A 69 11.97 -4.35 -9.62
CA ASP A 69 12.19 -5.72 -10.08
C ASP A 69 12.16 -6.74 -8.94
N ASP A 70 12.32 -6.31 -7.69
CA ASP A 70 12.31 -7.22 -6.54
C ASP A 70 10.89 -7.70 -6.25
N PRO A 71 10.62 -9.01 -6.39
CA PRO A 71 9.28 -9.56 -6.21
C PRO A 71 8.75 -9.42 -4.78
N ALA A 72 9.60 -9.11 -3.79
CA ALA A 72 9.18 -8.84 -2.44
C ALA A 72 8.53 -7.45 -2.25
N ILE A 73 8.66 -6.53 -3.21
CA ILE A 73 8.17 -5.15 -3.06
C ILE A 73 6.80 -4.99 -3.70
N GLY A 74 5.80 -4.73 -2.86
CA GLY A 74 4.42 -4.50 -3.29
C GLY A 74 4.00 -3.04 -3.25
N MET A 75 4.70 -2.21 -2.48
CA MET A 75 4.44 -0.78 -2.39
C MET A 75 5.74 0.00 -2.20
N TRP A 76 5.83 1.18 -2.81
CA TRP A 76 6.97 2.08 -2.66
C TRP A 76 6.53 3.54 -2.59
N ALA A 77 7.08 4.31 -1.66
CA ALA A 77 6.88 5.76 -1.60
C ALA A 77 8.16 6.53 -1.95
N GLU A 78 8.03 7.56 -2.80
CA GLU A 78 9.06 8.57 -3.03
C GLU A 78 8.57 9.90 -2.45
N ALA A 79 9.36 10.50 -1.57
CA ALA A 79 9.05 11.79 -0.95
C ALA A 79 10.33 12.57 -0.61
N ALA A 80 10.23 13.89 -0.56
CA ALA A 80 11.30 14.75 -0.06
C ALA A 80 11.30 14.83 1.48
N ARG A 81 10.13 14.73 2.12
CA ARG A 81 9.95 14.88 3.57
C ARG A 81 8.98 13.82 4.12
N ALA A 82 9.16 13.47 5.39
CA ALA A 82 8.38 12.41 6.03
C ALA A 82 6.90 12.78 6.30
N ASP A 83 6.56 14.07 6.27
CA ASP A 83 5.20 14.57 6.46
C ASP A 83 4.38 14.63 5.16
N GLN A 84 4.98 14.32 4.01
CA GLN A 84 4.28 14.25 2.73
C GLN A 84 3.37 13.02 2.62
N ASP A 85 2.36 13.11 1.78
CA ASP A 85 1.25 12.16 1.69
C ASP A 85 1.73 10.73 1.38
N ALA A 86 2.60 10.54 0.39
CA ALA A 86 3.09 9.18 0.06
C ALA A 86 3.91 8.57 1.20
N ALA A 87 4.71 9.38 1.91
CA ALA A 87 5.49 8.94 3.05
C ALA A 87 4.59 8.47 4.20
N ARG A 88 3.55 9.25 4.51
CA ARG A 88 2.54 8.90 5.51
C ARG A 88 1.77 7.64 5.11
N VAL A 89 1.36 7.52 3.85
CA VAL A 89 0.67 6.32 3.36
C VAL A 89 1.56 5.09 3.50
N ALA A 90 2.84 5.14 3.14
CA ALA A 90 3.76 4.00 3.29
C ALA A 90 4.03 3.64 4.77
N GLU A 91 4.12 4.63 5.65
CA GLU A 91 4.24 4.41 7.10
C GLU A 91 3.02 3.69 7.67
N GLU A 92 1.83 4.11 7.28
CA GLU A 92 0.58 3.51 7.75
C GLU A 92 0.28 2.17 7.05
N ALA A 93 0.73 1.97 5.81
CA ALA A 93 0.71 0.68 5.13
C ALA A 93 1.59 -0.34 5.85
N ALA A 94 2.78 0.07 6.33
CA ALA A 94 3.67 -0.84 7.04
C ALA A 94 3.00 -1.45 8.28
N ALA A 95 2.06 -0.74 8.92
CA ALA A 95 1.27 -1.28 10.04
C ALA A 95 0.47 -2.53 9.65
N GLY A 96 0.00 -2.62 8.41
CA GLY A 96 -0.74 -3.78 7.87
C GLY A 96 0.12 -5.03 7.68
N ARG A 97 1.44 -4.96 7.87
CA ARG A 97 2.37 -6.10 7.79
C ARG A 97 2.18 -6.95 6.52
N GLY A 98 1.95 -6.29 5.40
CA GLY A 98 1.86 -6.92 4.09
C GLY A 98 0.47 -7.38 3.75
N VAL A 99 -0.54 -7.09 4.58
CA VAL A 99 -1.95 -7.25 4.21
C VAL A 99 -2.58 -5.87 4.20
N VAL A 100 -2.48 -5.19 3.06
CA VAL A 100 -2.87 -3.79 2.91
C VAL A 100 -3.68 -3.60 1.64
N ALA A 101 -4.69 -2.74 1.69
CA ALA A 101 -5.26 -2.12 0.50
C ALA A 101 -5.02 -0.62 0.47
N ILE A 102 -4.90 -0.12 -0.75
CA ILE A 102 -5.21 1.26 -1.10
C ILE A 102 -6.60 1.29 -1.72
N VAL A 103 -7.50 2.02 -1.07
CA VAL A 103 -8.88 2.25 -1.50
C VAL A 103 -8.96 3.67 -2.04
N ALA A 104 -9.30 3.85 -3.31
CA ALA A 104 -9.57 5.16 -3.88
C ALA A 104 -11.05 5.33 -4.18
N THR A 105 -11.58 6.47 -3.75
CA THR A 105 -12.97 6.87 -3.89
C THR A 105 -13.00 8.29 -4.48
N HIS A 106 -14.20 8.81 -4.77
CA HIS A 106 -14.35 10.20 -5.17
C HIS A 106 -14.04 11.19 -4.03
N LYS A 107 -13.89 10.73 -2.79
CA LYS A 107 -13.60 11.58 -1.62
C LYS A 107 -12.15 11.49 -1.14
N ARG A 108 -11.48 10.35 -1.30
CA ARG A 108 -10.14 10.11 -0.73
C ARG A 108 -9.42 8.91 -1.33
N VAL A 109 -8.12 8.89 -1.13
CA VAL A 109 -7.28 7.69 -1.18
C VAL A 109 -6.96 7.29 0.26
N ALA A 110 -7.32 6.08 0.64
CA ALA A 110 -7.12 5.55 1.98
C ALA A 110 -6.29 4.28 1.97
N VAL A 111 -5.44 4.13 2.98
CA VAL A 111 -4.76 2.88 3.28
C VAL A 111 -5.49 2.18 4.41
N GLY A 112 -5.71 0.88 4.24
CA GLY A 112 -6.44 0.08 5.21
C GLY A 112 -6.11 -1.39 5.12
N PHE A 113 -6.69 -2.15 6.03
CA PHE A 113 -6.56 -3.59 6.11
C PHE A 113 -7.85 -4.18 6.69
N PRO A 114 -8.15 -5.48 6.46
CA PRO A 114 -9.34 -6.10 7.02
C PRO A 114 -9.45 -5.92 8.54
N ALA A 115 -10.57 -5.38 9.00
CA ALA A 115 -10.82 -5.07 10.40
C ALA A 115 -10.75 -6.31 11.30
N LYS A 116 -10.98 -7.51 10.74
CA LYS A 116 -10.86 -8.79 11.46
C LYS A 116 -9.44 -9.06 11.98
N PHE A 117 -8.43 -8.37 11.45
CA PHE A 117 -7.05 -8.49 11.92
C PHE A 117 -6.73 -7.60 13.11
N LEU A 118 -7.63 -6.70 13.52
CA LEU A 118 -7.50 -5.93 14.74
C LEU A 118 -7.79 -6.81 15.96
N GLY A 119 -6.88 -6.83 16.94
CA GLY A 119 -7.06 -7.57 18.20
C GLY A 119 -6.46 -8.98 18.18
N GLU A 120 -7.05 -9.92 18.92
CA GLU A 120 -6.52 -11.30 19.12
C GLU A 120 -7.05 -12.32 18.11
N ARG A 121 -7.96 -11.92 17.21
CA ARG A 121 -8.59 -12.84 16.27
C ARG A 121 -7.69 -13.04 15.06
N SER A 122 -7.11 -14.23 14.96
CA SER A 122 -6.28 -14.62 13.82
C SER A 122 -7.14 -14.82 12.57
N GLY A 123 -6.81 -14.13 11.49
CA GLY A 123 -7.23 -14.49 10.14
C GLY A 123 -5.99 -14.55 9.23
N LYS A 124 -6.03 -15.39 8.20
CA LYS A 124 -4.88 -15.58 7.30
C LYS A 124 -5.07 -14.92 5.93
N THR A 125 -6.30 -14.64 5.52
CA THR A 125 -6.62 -14.14 4.18
C THR A 125 -7.55 -12.95 4.28
N TRP A 126 -7.45 -12.02 3.33
CA TRP A 126 -8.52 -11.09 3.07
C TRP A 126 -9.60 -11.83 2.29
N ASP A 127 -10.76 -12.04 2.91
CA ASP A 127 -11.90 -12.66 2.24
C ASP A 127 -12.79 -11.56 1.65
N PRO A 128 -13.34 -11.73 0.43
CA PRO A 128 -14.29 -10.79 -0.13
C PRO A 128 -15.44 -10.53 0.84
N GLY A 129 -15.70 -9.25 1.11
CA GLY A 129 -16.68 -8.84 2.10
C GLY A 129 -16.16 -8.69 3.54
N ASP A 130 -14.88 -8.83 3.82
CA ASP A 130 -14.38 -8.36 5.12
C ASP A 130 -14.53 -6.84 5.26
N PRO A 131 -15.05 -6.33 6.39
CA PRO A 131 -15.00 -4.90 6.66
C PRO A 131 -13.55 -4.41 6.65
N VAL A 132 -13.30 -3.25 6.05
CA VAL A 132 -11.96 -2.65 6.00
C VAL A 132 -11.82 -1.62 7.11
N HIS A 133 -10.74 -1.74 7.88
CA HIS A 133 -10.28 -0.68 8.77
C HIS A 133 -9.40 0.27 7.97
N LEU A 134 -9.84 1.52 7.80
CA LEU A 134 -9.00 2.56 7.21
C LEU A 134 -8.08 3.11 8.30
N GLN A 135 -6.79 2.94 8.08
CA GLN A 135 -5.75 3.37 9.01
C GLN A 135 -5.38 4.84 8.79
N TYR A 136 -5.35 5.28 7.53
CA TYR A 136 -5.05 6.65 7.16
C TYR A 136 -5.70 6.99 5.81
N SER A 137 -6.05 8.26 5.62
CA SER A 137 -6.64 8.73 4.37
C SER A 137 -6.16 10.10 3.96
N VAL A 138 -5.96 10.27 2.66
CA VAL A 138 -5.62 11.52 2.00
C VAL A 138 -6.86 11.97 1.21
N PRO A 139 -7.37 13.20 1.41
CA PRO A 139 -8.48 13.73 0.63
C PRO A 139 -8.21 13.67 -0.88
N ALA A 140 -9.24 13.40 -1.69
CA ALA A 140 -9.11 13.31 -3.15
C ALA A 140 -8.59 14.61 -3.77
N ALA A 141 -8.91 15.76 -3.17
CA ALA A 141 -8.38 17.07 -3.57
C ALA A 141 -6.84 17.16 -3.46
N ARG A 142 -6.19 16.28 -2.70
CA ARG A 142 -4.73 16.20 -2.58
C ARG A 142 -4.10 15.16 -3.52
N VAL A 143 -4.90 14.46 -4.31
CA VAL A 143 -4.45 13.48 -5.31
C VAL A 143 -4.43 14.16 -6.68
N ALA A 144 -3.25 14.31 -7.25
CA ALA A 144 -3.05 14.90 -8.57
C ALA A 144 -3.38 13.93 -9.71
N GLY A 145 -3.30 12.62 -9.47
CA GLY A 145 -3.73 11.61 -10.43
C GLY A 145 -3.30 10.20 -10.07
N ILE A 146 -3.93 9.22 -10.72
CA ILE A 146 -3.58 7.80 -10.64
C ILE A 146 -3.36 7.30 -12.06
N ALA A 147 -2.22 6.66 -12.33
CA ALA A 147 -1.90 6.16 -13.66
C ALA A 147 -1.06 4.87 -13.59
N PRO A 148 -1.26 3.93 -14.53
CA PRO A 148 -0.39 2.78 -14.66
C PRO A 148 1.01 3.21 -15.13
N VAL A 149 2.04 2.55 -14.60
CA VAL A 149 3.45 2.73 -14.99
C VAL A 149 4.15 1.38 -15.03
N MET A 150 5.17 1.27 -15.89
CA MET A 150 6.11 0.14 -15.90
C MET A 150 7.42 0.61 -15.25
N LEU A 151 7.94 -0.16 -14.31
CA LEU A 151 9.14 0.17 -13.53
C LEU A 151 10.12 -1.00 -13.54
N GLY A 152 11.36 -0.73 -13.12
CA GLY A 152 12.44 -1.72 -13.17
C GLY A 152 13.04 -1.86 -14.56
N ARG A 153 13.90 -2.87 -14.71
CA ARG A 153 14.67 -3.16 -15.92
C ARG A 153 14.41 -4.57 -16.45
N SER A 154 13.66 -5.40 -15.74
CA SER A 154 13.33 -6.75 -16.20
C SER A 154 12.40 -6.75 -17.41
N ILE A 155 12.38 -7.86 -18.14
CA ILE A 155 11.56 -8.05 -19.34
C ILE A 155 10.77 -9.36 -19.17
N PRO A 156 9.43 -9.33 -19.08
CA PRO A 156 8.58 -8.13 -19.07
C PRO A 156 8.75 -7.30 -17.79
N ALA A 157 8.61 -5.98 -17.90
CA ALA A 157 8.78 -5.10 -16.75
C ALA A 157 7.56 -5.16 -15.81
N PRO A 158 7.78 -5.12 -14.48
CA PRO A 158 6.74 -5.00 -13.48
C PRO A 158 5.81 -3.81 -13.71
N THR A 159 4.52 -4.03 -13.49
CA THR A 159 3.49 -2.99 -13.60
C THR A 159 3.05 -2.50 -12.22
N PHE A 160 2.92 -1.19 -12.10
CA PHE A 160 2.51 -0.50 -10.88
C PHE A 160 1.42 0.52 -11.23
N ASP A 161 0.56 0.86 -10.27
CA ASP A 161 -0.17 2.11 -10.30
C ASP A 161 0.59 3.17 -9.51
N ARG A 162 0.81 4.31 -10.15
CA ARG A 162 1.38 5.50 -9.54
C ARG A 162 0.25 6.42 -9.09
N VAL A 163 0.16 6.66 -7.80
CA VAL A 163 -0.63 7.74 -7.19
C VAL A 163 0.29 8.95 -7.01
N ALA A 164 0.01 10.04 -7.71
CA ALA A 164 0.70 11.30 -7.55
C ALA A 164 -0.09 12.20 -6.60
N PHE A 165 0.58 12.77 -5.60
CA PHE A 165 -0.02 13.73 -4.68
C PHE A 165 0.34 15.16 -5.06
N THR A 166 -0.53 16.09 -4.67
CA THR A 166 -0.36 17.53 -4.92
C THR A 166 0.85 18.14 -4.22
N ASP A 167 1.35 17.49 -3.17
CA ASP A 167 2.58 17.89 -2.48
C ASP A 167 3.87 17.42 -3.19
N GLY A 168 3.74 16.78 -4.36
CA GLY A 168 4.85 16.29 -5.18
C GLY A 168 5.37 14.90 -4.79
N SER A 169 4.84 14.28 -3.73
CA SER A 169 5.19 12.90 -3.36
C SER A 169 4.48 11.87 -4.24
N LEU A 170 5.07 10.68 -4.37
CA LEU A 170 4.57 9.61 -5.24
C LEU A 170 4.45 8.30 -4.46
N LEU A 171 3.34 7.60 -4.64
CA LEU A 171 3.14 6.23 -4.17
C LEU A 171 3.04 5.31 -5.38
N PHE A 172 3.73 4.19 -5.34
CA PHE A 172 3.65 3.12 -6.32
C PHE A 172 3.10 1.88 -5.65
N VAL A 173 2.09 1.26 -6.25
CA VAL A 173 1.51 0.00 -5.76
C VAL A 173 1.59 -1.02 -6.88
N ARG A 174 2.23 -2.15 -6.61
CA ARG A 174 2.41 -3.22 -7.58
C ARG A 174 1.05 -3.78 -7.97
N LYS A 175 0.83 -3.99 -9.27
CA LYS A 175 -0.36 -4.70 -9.72
C LYS A 175 -0.20 -6.19 -9.44
N ASP A 176 -1.18 -6.77 -8.77
CA ASP A 176 -1.31 -8.22 -8.70
C ASP A 176 -1.55 -8.74 -10.14
N PRO A 177 -0.70 -9.62 -10.69
CA PRO A 177 -0.93 -10.24 -11.99
C PRO A 177 -2.24 -11.07 -12.05
N TYR A 178 -2.89 -11.35 -10.91
CA TYR A 178 -4.13 -12.12 -10.80
C TYR A 178 -5.42 -11.27 -10.69
N GLU A 179 -5.38 -9.94 -10.89
CA GLU A 179 -6.55 -9.02 -10.91
C GLU A 179 -7.51 -9.06 -9.70
N ARG A 180 -7.11 -9.63 -8.55
CA ARG A 180 -7.98 -9.76 -7.35
C ARG A 180 -8.57 -8.43 -6.86
N GLY A 181 -7.89 -7.30 -7.09
CA GLY A 181 -8.38 -5.96 -6.73
C GLY A 181 -9.70 -5.57 -7.41
N ALA A 182 -9.91 -5.93 -8.68
CA ALA A 182 -11.13 -5.56 -9.41
C ALA A 182 -12.36 -6.34 -8.93
N MET A 183 -12.17 -7.61 -8.53
CA MET A 183 -13.22 -8.44 -7.94
C MET A 183 -13.65 -7.88 -6.58
N LEU A 184 -12.68 -7.56 -5.72
CA LEU A 184 -12.92 -7.02 -4.38
C LEU A 184 -13.59 -5.64 -4.42
N ALA A 185 -13.20 -4.75 -5.34
CA ALA A 185 -13.86 -3.45 -5.51
C ALA A 185 -15.36 -3.60 -5.85
N LYS A 186 -15.71 -4.52 -6.77
CA LYS A 186 -17.10 -4.79 -7.14
C LYS A 186 -17.93 -5.30 -5.95
N GLU A 187 -17.33 -6.10 -5.07
CA GLU A 187 -18.01 -6.68 -3.93
C GLU A 187 -18.20 -5.69 -2.78
N LEU A 188 -17.20 -4.84 -2.53
CA LEU A 188 -17.30 -3.77 -1.54
C LEU A 188 -18.37 -2.73 -1.92
N ASN A 189 -18.56 -2.45 -3.21
CA ASN A 189 -19.60 -1.53 -3.71
C ASN A 189 -21.04 -2.09 -3.67
N ARG A 190 -21.25 -3.37 -3.33
CA ARG A 190 -22.61 -3.99 -3.27
C ARG A 190 -23.27 -3.85 -1.90
N ARG A 191 -22.59 -3.24 -0.93
CA ARG A 191 -23.06 -3.04 0.44
C ARG A 191 -23.63 -1.65 0.61
#